data_AF-A0A364LH73-F1
#
_entry.id   AF-A0A364LH73-F1
#
_cell.length_a   1.000
_cell.length_b   1.000
_cell.length_c   1.000
_cell.angle_alpha   90.00
_cell.angle_beta   90.00
_cell.angle_gamma   90.00
#
_symmetry.space_group_name_H-M   'P 1'
#
loop_
_entity.id
_entity.type
_entity.pdbx_description
1 polymer ?
#
loop_
_entity_poly.entity_id
_entity_poly.type
_entity_poly.pdbx_seq_one_letter_code
_entity_poly.pdbx_strand_id
1 'polypeptide(L)'
;MQKLVGYAFLLAFTSSVQSGVEQHFNEIRQDPNALYAFLKEMPKGGELHYHLAGGAYPETMVELAARQDYCLNPQSFGINKISEACNGIKSNQILNNPELYDKLIRAWSMKDFIAGEESGHDHFFATFFKFTNLIMDNHIPLLAEVMQRASEQQEEYMEIMMMPDYAKSTVISEKPNLAQGFEKARKLLLDDPAFVQEISNTVKVSDQLLPDTRKFLGCDSKPEQSVCHLTVKFQYHILREQPLQSFFMQALHGFAAASQSEAIVAINMVQAEDGIISLRDYKKQMEVINFLHQKYPQVHIALHAGELKAEDVMPKELRFHIRDAVLTGHAERIGHGLDIGFEDNANDTLNYMKTHQIPVEINLTSNEKIFNIKGKEHPIHYYLKQGVPIVLSTDDEGILRTDLTRQYVKAVIEHDIDYQTLKQMTRNVLTYAFLPGKSIWADPARQTLVTECADLNSATCSSFVNGNEKASLQRNLELRMAAFEKQFEN
;
A
#
# COMPACT_ATOMS: atom_id res chain seq x y z
N MET A 1 23.73 -70.48 4.79
CA MET A 1 24.10 -69.07 5.04
C MET A 1 23.00 -68.17 4.50
N GLN A 2 22.06 -67.75 5.34
CA GLN A 2 21.07 -66.71 5.00
C GLN A 2 21.09 -65.74 6.18
N LYS A 3 21.60 -64.53 5.95
CA LYS A 3 21.63 -63.45 6.92
C LYS A 3 20.28 -62.73 6.86
N LEU A 4 19.49 -62.81 7.92
CA LEU A 4 18.42 -61.84 8.18
C LEU A 4 19.07 -60.53 8.62
N VAL A 5 18.84 -59.47 7.85
CA VAL A 5 19.14 -58.09 8.26
C VAL A 5 17.82 -57.48 8.70
N GLY A 6 17.67 -57.25 10.01
CA GLY A 6 16.55 -56.50 10.57
C GLY A 6 16.78 -55.00 10.39
N TYR A 7 15.83 -54.31 9.76
CA TYR A 7 15.76 -52.86 9.76
C TYR A 7 14.94 -52.40 10.97
N ALA A 8 15.60 -51.81 11.95
CA ALA A 8 14.95 -51.07 13.02
C ALA A 8 14.55 -49.68 12.48
N PHE A 9 13.25 -49.43 12.35
CA PHE A 9 12.71 -48.08 12.12
C PHE A 9 12.81 -47.30 13.44
N LEU A 10 13.74 -46.36 13.51
CA LEU A 10 13.76 -45.31 14.53
C LEU A 10 12.74 -44.24 14.10
N LEU A 11 11.55 -44.29 14.68
CA LEU A 11 10.60 -43.18 14.68
C LEU A 11 11.17 -42.08 15.59
N ALA A 12 11.82 -41.09 15.00
CA ALA A 12 12.13 -39.85 15.67
C ALA A 12 10.83 -39.05 15.83
N PHE A 13 10.20 -39.14 16.99
CA PHE A 13 9.20 -38.16 17.40
C PHE A 13 9.91 -36.84 17.71
N THR A 14 9.98 -35.95 16.73
CA THR A 14 10.22 -34.52 17.01
C THR A 14 8.92 -33.97 17.59
N SER A 15 8.80 -33.97 18.92
CA SER A 15 7.78 -33.15 19.59
C SER A 15 8.15 -31.69 19.33
N SER A 16 7.50 -31.06 18.36
CA SER A 16 7.50 -29.60 18.26
C SER A 16 6.87 -29.09 19.56
N VAL A 17 7.68 -28.57 20.46
CA VAL A 17 7.17 -27.75 21.56
C VAL A 17 6.57 -26.54 20.86
N GLN A 18 5.25 -26.56 20.67
CA GLN A 18 4.53 -25.42 20.13
C GLN A 18 4.75 -24.27 21.09
N SER A 19 5.22 -23.12 20.57
CA SER A 19 5.46 -21.94 21.40
C SER A 19 4.15 -21.53 22.10
N GLY A 20 4.24 -20.98 23.31
CA GLY A 20 3.05 -20.60 24.08
C GLY A 20 2.12 -19.63 23.31
N VAL A 21 2.71 -18.75 22.51
CA VAL A 21 1.97 -17.83 21.62
C VAL A 21 1.20 -18.56 20.51
N GLU A 22 1.77 -19.60 19.90
CA GLU A 22 1.08 -20.37 18.86
C GLU A 22 -0.08 -21.19 19.45
N GLN A 23 0.10 -21.74 20.64
CA GLN A 23 -0.99 -22.43 21.33
C GLN A 23 -2.13 -21.45 21.62
N HIS A 24 -1.82 -20.30 22.23
CA HIS A 24 -2.82 -19.27 22.52
C HIS A 24 -3.53 -18.79 21.25
N PHE A 25 -2.77 -18.48 20.18
CA PHE A 25 -3.32 -18.10 18.90
C PHE A 25 -4.29 -19.16 18.36
N ASN A 26 -3.93 -20.44 18.42
CA ASN A 26 -4.79 -21.52 17.95
C ASN A 26 -6.07 -21.70 18.80
N GLU A 27 -6.02 -21.39 20.09
CA GLU A 27 -7.21 -21.40 20.96
C GLU A 27 -8.20 -20.30 20.58
N ILE A 28 -7.72 -19.12 20.17
CA ILE A 28 -8.56 -17.95 19.85
C ILE A 28 -8.84 -17.76 18.35
N ARG A 29 -8.21 -18.53 17.44
CA ARG A 29 -8.25 -18.28 15.97
C ARG A 29 -9.65 -18.26 15.34
N GLN A 30 -10.66 -18.81 16.01
CA GLN A 30 -12.05 -18.82 15.55
C GLN A 30 -12.94 -17.80 16.29
N ASP A 31 -12.40 -17.10 17.29
CA ASP A 31 -13.08 -16.01 18.00
C ASP A 31 -12.60 -14.66 17.45
N PRO A 32 -13.39 -13.97 16.60
CA PRO A 32 -12.97 -12.72 15.97
C PRO A 32 -12.65 -11.61 16.97
N ASN A 33 -13.29 -11.56 18.14
CA ASN A 33 -13.06 -10.50 19.12
C ASN A 33 -11.77 -10.75 19.90
N ALA A 34 -11.56 -11.99 20.35
CA ALA A 34 -10.32 -12.37 21.02
C ALA A 34 -9.12 -12.25 20.06
N LEU A 35 -9.30 -12.70 18.82
CA LEU A 35 -8.28 -12.60 17.78
C LEU A 35 -7.95 -11.15 17.42
N TYR A 36 -8.95 -10.28 17.29
CA TYR A 36 -8.70 -8.84 17.08
C TYR A 36 -7.91 -8.24 18.25
N ALA A 37 -8.29 -8.53 19.50
CA ALA A 37 -7.57 -8.02 20.68
C ALA A 37 -6.11 -8.48 20.71
N PHE A 38 -5.85 -9.76 20.43
CA PHE A 38 -4.50 -10.32 20.33
C PHE A 38 -3.70 -9.68 19.19
N LEU A 39 -4.28 -9.63 17.98
CA LEU A 39 -3.59 -9.11 16.81
C LEU A 39 -3.39 -7.61 16.88
N LYS A 40 -4.25 -6.85 17.57
CA LYS A 40 -4.09 -5.40 17.76
C LYS A 40 -2.76 -5.08 18.45
N GLU A 41 -2.40 -5.84 19.47
CA GLU A 41 -1.14 -5.68 20.23
C GLU A 41 0.10 -6.23 19.51
N MET A 42 -0.09 -7.12 18.53
CA MET A 42 1.02 -7.70 17.75
C MET A 42 1.71 -6.60 16.91
N PRO A 43 3.05 -6.45 16.97
CA PRO A 43 3.78 -5.59 16.05
C PRO A 43 3.59 -6.03 14.60
N LYS A 44 3.28 -5.10 13.68
CA LYS A 44 2.94 -5.46 12.28
C LYS A 44 3.96 -4.99 11.25
N GLY A 45 5.01 -4.30 11.71
CA GLY A 45 6.01 -3.70 10.82
C GLY A 45 5.47 -2.43 10.15
N GLY A 46 4.35 -2.51 9.43
CA GLY A 46 3.80 -1.38 8.68
C GLY A 46 2.93 -1.74 7.48
N GLU A 47 2.75 -0.78 6.59
CA GLU A 47 2.00 -0.93 5.33
C GLU A 47 2.80 -0.43 4.12
N LEU A 48 2.76 -1.20 3.01
CA LEU A 48 3.44 -0.85 1.75
C LEU A 48 2.49 -0.41 0.64
N HIS A 49 1.18 -0.57 0.85
CA HIS A 49 0.13 -0.27 -0.10
C HIS A 49 -0.97 0.53 0.58
N TYR A 50 -0.88 1.85 0.48
CA TYR A 50 -1.78 2.74 1.18
C TYR A 50 -2.03 4.02 0.37
N HIS A 51 -3.27 4.37 0.08
CA HIS A 51 -3.60 5.63 -0.62
C HIS A 51 -3.98 6.71 0.38
N LEU A 52 -3.27 7.85 0.34
CA LEU A 52 -3.65 8.98 1.21
C LEU A 52 -5.08 9.47 0.93
N ALA A 53 -5.52 9.34 -0.32
CA ALA A 53 -6.81 9.85 -0.77
C ALA A 53 -8.02 9.11 -0.18
N GLY A 54 -7.91 7.81 0.10
CA GLY A 54 -8.97 7.07 0.79
C GLY A 54 -8.60 6.58 2.19
N GLY A 55 -7.42 6.93 2.68
CA GLY A 55 -6.94 6.52 4.00
C GLY A 55 -7.71 7.17 5.16
N ALA A 56 -7.97 8.47 5.10
CA ALA A 56 -8.67 9.15 6.18
C ALA A 56 -10.16 8.78 6.24
N TYR A 57 -10.70 8.59 7.44
CA TYR A 57 -12.13 8.31 7.60
C TYR A 57 -12.98 9.52 7.17
N PRO A 58 -14.11 9.32 6.46
CA PRO A 58 -14.98 10.41 6.04
C PRO A 58 -15.45 11.32 7.19
N GLU A 59 -15.56 10.80 8.42
CA GLU A 59 -15.88 11.58 9.60
C GLU A 59 -14.85 12.70 9.84
N THR A 60 -13.56 12.35 9.81
CA THR A 60 -12.45 13.32 9.91
C THR A 60 -12.52 14.34 8.77
N MET A 61 -12.81 13.89 7.55
CA MET A 61 -12.95 14.77 6.39
C MET A 61 -14.11 15.76 6.56
N VAL A 62 -15.26 15.30 7.07
CA VAL A 62 -16.43 16.15 7.34
C VAL A 62 -16.12 17.16 8.44
N GLU A 63 -15.40 16.78 9.50
CA GLU A 63 -14.97 17.71 10.53
C GLU A 63 -14.03 18.79 10.00
N LEU A 64 -13.09 18.43 9.13
CA LEU A 64 -12.19 19.38 8.47
C LEU A 64 -12.97 20.33 7.56
N ALA A 65 -13.88 19.78 6.75
CA ALA A 65 -14.74 20.58 5.88
C ALA A 65 -15.60 21.56 6.68
N ALA A 66 -16.18 21.13 7.81
CA ALA A 66 -17.05 21.97 8.64
C ALA A 66 -16.34 23.18 9.29
N ARG A 67 -15.01 23.13 9.40
CA ARG A 67 -14.16 24.24 9.89
C ARG A 67 -13.70 25.18 8.77
N GLN A 68 -14.04 24.87 7.52
CA GLN A 68 -13.62 25.57 6.32
C GLN A 68 -14.84 25.98 5.48
N ASP A 69 -14.63 26.82 4.47
CA ASP A 69 -15.71 27.31 3.61
C ASP A 69 -15.92 26.41 2.39
N TYR A 70 -16.53 25.24 2.62
CA TYR A 70 -16.96 24.34 1.54
C TYR A 70 -18.48 24.34 1.32
N CYS A 71 -18.89 24.04 0.09
CA CYS A 71 -20.26 23.83 -0.35
C CYS A 71 -20.47 22.39 -0.78
N LEU A 72 -21.40 21.70 -0.11
CA LEU A 72 -21.84 20.35 -0.43
C LEU A 72 -23.02 20.39 -1.40
N ASN A 73 -22.93 19.65 -2.50
CA ASN A 73 -24.05 19.37 -3.38
C ASN A 73 -24.89 18.22 -2.76
N PRO A 74 -26.17 18.46 -2.37
CA PRO A 74 -26.97 17.45 -1.70
C PRO A 74 -27.47 16.31 -2.61
N GLN A 75 -27.30 16.42 -3.93
CA GLN A 75 -27.66 15.37 -4.89
C GLN A 75 -26.46 14.45 -5.18
N SER A 76 -25.30 15.01 -5.49
CA SER A 76 -24.11 14.21 -5.82
C SER A 76 -23.25 13.85 -4.61
N PHE A 77 -23.50 14.50 -3.46
CA PHE A 77 -22.63 14.48 -2.28
C PHE A 77 -21.20 14.97 -2.56
N GLY A 78 -20.99 15.67 -3.68
CA GLY A 78 -19.71 16.30 -4.00
C GLY A 78 -19.52 17.60 -3.21
N ILE A 79 -18.30 17.84 -2.74
CA ILE A 79 -17.93 19.02 -1.96
C ILE A 79 -16.86 19.85 -2.68
N ASN A 80 -17.08 21.17 -2.72
CA ASN A 80 -16.17 22.11 -3.38
C ASN A 80 -15.96 23.36 -2.53
N LYS A 81 -14.79 23.97 -2.63
CA LYS A 81 -14.48 25.22 -1.93
C LYS A 81 -15.40 26.33 -2.44
N ILE A 82 -15.93 27.16 -1.53
CA ILE A 82 -16.77 28.30 -1.90
C ILE A 82 -15.86 29.38 -2.49
N SER A 83 -15.99 29.64 -3.79
CA SER A 83 -15.30 30.74 -4.47
C SER A 83 -16.17 32.00 -4.59
N GLU A 84 -17.49 31.84 -4.75
CA GLU A 84 -18.44 32.96 -4.90
C GLU A 84 -19.68 32.76 -4.02
N ALA A 85 -20.53 31.78 -4.36
CA ALA A 85 -21.76 31.46 -3.66
C ALA A 85 -21.95 29.94 -3.52
N CYS A 86 -22.56 29.51 -2.41
CA CYS A 86 -22.90 28.11 -2.20
C CYS A 86 -24.35 27.85 -2.60
N ASN A 87 -24.54 27.23 -3.77
CA ASN A 87 -25.83 26.73 -4.25
C ASN A 87 -26.03 25.27 -3.77
N GLY A 88 -26.00 25.07 -2.45
CA GLY A 88 -26.03 23.76 -1.81
C GLY A 88 -26.10 23.90 -0.29
N ILE A 89 -25.46 22.98 0.42
CA ILE A 89 -25.38 23.01 1.89
C ILE A 89 -24.00 23.50 2.29
N LYS A 90 -23.92 24.52 3.16
CA LYS A 90 -22.64 24.95 3.69
C LYS A 90 -22.09 23.87 4.61
N SER A 91 -20.80 23.57 4.49
CA SER A 91 -20.12 22.52 5.24
C SER A 91 -20.27 22.65 6.77
N ASN A 92 -20.27 23.87 7.30
CA ASN A 92 -20.51 24.12 8.73
C ASN A 92 -21.93 23.73 9.23
N GLN A 93 -22.86 23.40 8.33
CA GLN A 93 -24.20 22.92 8.67
C GLN A 93 -24.27 21.39 8.76
N ILE A 94 -23.27 20.67 8.24
CA ILE A 94 -23.29 19.19 8.13
C ILE A 94 -23.38 18.54 9.52
N LEU A 95 -22.51 18.96 10.46
CA LEU A 95 -22.46 18.37 11.81
C LEU A 95 -23.72 18.65 12.65
N ASN A 96 -24.53 19.65 12.26
CA ASN A 96 -25.80 19.98 12.91
C ASN A 96 -27.00 19.26 12.28
N ASN A 97 -26.78 18.42 11.28
CA ASN A 97 -27.81 17.67 10.57
C ASN A 97 -27.45 16.17 10.55
N PRO A 98 -27.88 15.39 11.56
CA PRO A 98 -27.53 13.97 11.67
C PRO A 98 -27.95 13.11 10.47
N GLU A 99 -29.07 13.42 9.82
CA GLU A 99 -29.54 12.68 8.65
C GLU A 99 -28.64 12.94 7.43
N LEU A 100 -28.28 14.21 7.20
CA LEU A 100 -27.32 14.56 6.15
C LEU A 100 -25.95 13.94 6.41
N TYR A 101 -25.49 13.98 7.66
CA TYR A 101 -24.23 13.39 8.07
C TYR A 101 -24.18 11.89 7.72
N ASP A 102 -25.15 11.08 8.18
CA ASP A 102 -25.13 9.63 7.88
C ASP A 102 -25.19 9.34 6.37
N LYS A 103 -26.01 10.10 5.61
CA LYS A 103 -26.04 9.98 4.14
C LYS A 103 -24.70 10.31 3.51
N LEU A 104 -24.02 11.35 4.00
CA LEU A 104 -22.72 11.77 3.50
C LEU A 104 -21.64 10.73 3.78
N ILE A 105 -21.58 10.17 5.00
CA ILE A 105 -20.63 9.12 5.36
C ILE A 105 -20.83 7.88 4.48
N ARG A 106 -22.07 7.45 4.22
CA ARG A 106 -22.37 6.36 3.27
C ARG A 106 -21.97 6.70 1.84
N ALA A 107 -22.15 7.95 1.41
CA ALA A 107 -21.77 8.39 0.07
C ALA A 107 -20.25 8.46 -0.12
N TRP A 108 -19.49 8.66 0.95
CA TRP A 108 -18.03 8.82 0.95
C TRP A 108 -17.27 7.55 1.40
N SER A 109 -17.96 6.44 1.68
CA SER A 109 -17.32 5.18 2.08
C SER A 109 -18.16 3.96 1.70
N MET A 110 -17.62 2.76 1.95
CA MET A 110 -18.31 1.48 1.86
C MET A 110 -19.24 1.22 3.06
N LYS A 111 -19.51 2.21 3.92
CA LYS A 111 -20.39 2.04 5.09
C LYS A 111 -21.78 1.59 4.65
N ASP A 112 -22.14 0.37 5.07
CA ASP A 112 -23.42 -0.28 4.77
C ASP A 112 -23.74 -0.36 3.27
N PHE A 113 -22.74 -0.28 2.39
CA PHE A 113 -22.95 -0.42 0.96
C PHE A 113 -23.36 -1.86 0.64
N ILE A 114 -24.44 -2.00 -0.13
CA ILE A 114 -24.95 -3.27 -0.63
C ILE A 114 -25.10 -3.09 -2.13
N ALA A 115 -24.35 -3.89 -2.90
CA ALA A 115 -24.41 -3.84 -4.35
C ALA A 115 -25.84 -4.11 -4.87
N GLY A 116 -26.22 -3.37 -5.91
CA GLY A 116 -27.53 -3.43 -6.53
C GLY A 116 -27.43 -3.03 -7.99
N GLU A 117 -28.06 -1.92 -8.38
CA GLU A 117 -27.82 -1.33 -9.70
C GLU A 117 -26.40 -0.77 -9.82
N GLU A 118 -25.84 -0.24 -8.73
CA GLU A 118 -24.45 0.17 -8.62
C GLU A 118 -23.61 -0.99 -8.05
N SER A 119 -22.45 -1.23 -8.66
CA SER A 119 -21.48 -2.22 -8.17
C SER A 119 -20.63 -1.66 -7.03
N GLY A 120 -19.98 -2.54 -6.25
CA GLY A 120 -19.02 -2.11 -5.23
C GLY A 120 -17.85 -1.35 -5.84
N HIS A 121 -17.39 -1.80 -7.00
CA HIS A 121 -16.39 -1.14 -7.82
C HIS A 121 -16.75 0.31 -8.17
N ASP A 122 -17.94 0.51 -8.74
CA ASP A 122 -18.38 1.84 -9.18
C ASP A 122 -18.57 2.79 -7.99
N HIS A 123 -19.20 2.31 -6.91
CA HIS A 123 -19.41 3.12 -5.71
C HIS A 123 -18.08 3.55 -5.09
N PHE A 124 -17.11 2.62 -5.01
CA PHE A 124 -15.77 2.89 -4.49
C PHE A 124 -15.06 3.98 -5.29
N PHE A 125 -14.92 3.81 -6.61
CA PHE A 125 -14.22 4.79 -7.45
C PHE A 125 -14.98 6.13 -7.56
N ALA A 126 -16.31 6.12 -7.45
CA ALA A 126 -17.11 7.34 -7.42
C ALA A 126 -16.86 8.20 -6.19
N THR A 127 -16.33 7.64 -5.08
CA THR A 127 -16.09 8.42 -3.85
C THR A 127 -15.04 9.51 -4.05
N PHE A 128 -13.94 9.21 -4.76
CA PHE A 128 -12.85 10.16 -4.96
C PHE A 128 -13.31 11.47 -5.61
N PHE A 129 -14.17 11.42 -6.62
CA PHE A 129 -14.72 12.61 -7.28
C PHE A 129 -15.57 13.48 -6.34
N LYS A 130 -16.10 12.92 -5.25
CA LYS A 130 -16.95 13.65 -4.31
C LYS A 130 -16.13 14.57 -3.40
N PHE A 131 -14.87 14.23 -3.10
CA PHE A 131 -14.09 14.94 -2.07
C PHE A 131 -12.63 15.25 -2.45
N THR A 132 -12.21 15.01 -3.69
CA THR A 132 -10.82 15.23 -4.16
C THR A 132 -10.27 16.60 -3.73
N ASN A 133 -11.02 17.69 -3.94
CA ASN A 133 -10.56 19.04 -3.57
C ASN A 133 -10.36 19.23 -2.06
N LEU A 134 -11.18 18.56 -1.24
CA LEU A 134 -11.05 18.60 0.22
C LEU A 134 -9.75 17.90 0.65
N ILE A 135 -9.42 16.77 0.05
CA ILE A 135 -8.18 16.04 0.35
C ILE A 135 -6.97 16.88 -0.02
N MET A 136 -6.96 17.42 -1.24
CA MET A 136 -5.85 18.20 -1.76
C MET A 136 -5.55 19.44 -0.91
N ASP A 137 -6.58 20.06 -0.32
CA ASP A 137 -6.43 21.21 0.58
C ASP A 137 -5.90 20.81 1.98
N ASN A 138 -5.89 19.52 2.34
CA ASN A 138 -5.78 19.05 3.72
C ASN A 138 -4.80 17.88 3.95
N HIS A 139 -3.74 17.74 3.14
CA HIS A 139 -2.78 16.62 3.30
C HIS A 139 -2.19 16.48 4.71
N ILE A 140 -1.82 17.58 5.37
CA ILE A 140 -1.21 17.53 6.72
C ILE A 140 -2.16 16.93 7.77
N PRO A 141 -3.39 17.47 8.00
CA PRO A 141 -4.27 16.89 9.00
C PRO A 141 -4.77 15.49 8.63
N LEU A 142 -4.91 15.16 7.34
CA LEU A 142 -5.29 13.81 6.91
C LEU A 142 -4.16 12.81 7.15
N LEU A 143 -2.92 13.16 6.79
CA LEU A 143 -1.76 12.33 7.09
C LEU A 143 -1.57 12.16 8.61
N ALA A 144 -1.80 13.20 9.40
CA ALA A 144 -1.75 13.11 10.86
C ALA A 144 -2.75 12.10 11.43
N GLU A 145 -3.95 12.01 10.85
CA GLU A 145 -4.98 11.06 11.28
C GLU A 145 -4.60 9.62 10.90
N VAL A 146 -4.15 9.42 9.67
CA VAL A 146 -3.62 8.12 9.19
C VAL A 146 -2.46 7.65 10.08
N MET A 147 -1.48 8.51 10.36
CA MET A 147 -0.32 8.17 11.19
C MET A 147 -0.72 7.80 12.63
N GLN A 148 -1.69 8.51 13.22
CA GLN A 148 -2.18 8.18 14.56
C GLN A 148 -2.80 6.78 14.58
N ARG A 149 -3.65 6.48 13.61
CA ARG A 149 -4.31 5.16 13.53
C ARG A 149 -3.31 4.04 13.27
N ALA A 150 -2.37 4.22 12.35
CA ALA A 150 -1.28 3.25 12.12
C ALA A 150 -0.47 2.99 13.39
N SER A 151 -0.16 4.04 14.15
CA SER A 151 0.53 3.90 15.43
C SER A 151 -0.26 3.10 16.48
N GLU A 152 -1.58 3.31 16.56
CA GLU A 152 -2.49 2.52 17.41
C GLU A 152 -2.60 1.05 16.98
N GLN A 153 -2.22 0.75 15.74
CA GLN A 153 -2.20 -0.59 15.13
C GLN A 153 -0.82 -1.26 15.23
N GLN A 154 0.12 -0.70 16.00
CA GLN A 154 1.48 -1.21 16.22
C GLN A 154 2.33 -1.27 14.94
N GLU A 155 2.09 -0.32 14.03
CA GLU A 155 2.92 -0.11 12.84
C GLU A 155 4.16 0.74 13.15
N GLU A 156 5.23 0.52 12.40
CA GLU A 156 6.49 1.28 12.51
C GLU A 156 6.84 2.02 11.22
N TYR A 157 6.23 1.62 10.10
CA TYR A 157 6.56 2.10 8.78
C TYR A 157 5.32 2.22 7.88
N MET A 158 5.25 3.26 7.05
CA MET A 158 4.26 3.35 5.98
C MET A 158 4.89 3.86 4.69
N GLU A 159 4.50 3.26 3.56
CA GLU A 159 4.66 3.84 2.23
C GLU A 159 3.30 4.30 1.69
N ILE A 160 3.12 5.61 1.56
CA ILE A 160 1.84 6.22 1.23
C ILE A 160 1.86 6.75 -0.20
N MET A 161 0.90 6.32 -1.00
CA MET A 161 0.69 6.76 -2.37
C MET A 161 0.00 8.13 -2.40
N MET A 162 0.60 9.07 -3.14
CA MET A 162 0.03 10.41 -3.33
C MET A 162 0.56 11.10 -4.59
N MET A 163 -0.12 12.18 -5.01
CA MET A 163 0.28 13.09 -6.09
C MET A 163 0.47 14.50 -5.53
N PRO A 164 1.68 14.87 -5.07
CA PRO A 164 1.93 16.16 -4.44
C PRO A 164 1.80 17.36 -5.40
N ASP A 165 1.93 17.15 -6.72
CA ASP A 165 1.82 18.19 -7.74
C ASP A 165 0.39 18.48 -8.17
N TYR A 166 -0.61 17.73 -7.68
CA TYR A 166 -2.02 17.97 -7.99
C TYR A 166 -2.32 17.96 -9.50
N ALA A 167 -1.68 17.05 -10.24
CA ALA A 167 -1.74 16.92 -11.69
C ALA A 167 -1.23 18.14 -12.48
N LYS A 168 -0.56 19.11 -11.85
CA LYS A 168 0.06 20.25 -12.56
C LYS A 168 1.12 19.80 -13.56
N SER A 169 1.75 18.64 -13.33
CA SER A 169 2.64 17.97 -14.29
C SER A 169 1.99 17.71 -15.65
N THR A 170 0.65 17.66 -15.72
CA THR A 170 -0.11 17.43 -16.96
C THR A 170 -0.54 18.71 -17.70
N VAL A 171 -0.33 19.87 -17.08
CA VAL A 171 -0.81 21.18 -17.55
C VAL A 171 0.37 22.03 -18.03
N ILE A 172 0.88 21.71 -19.22
CA ILE A 172 1.95 22.48 -19.89
C ILE A 172 1.47 23.12 -21.19
N SER A 173 2.25 24.08 -21.68
CA SER A 173 1.95 24.83 -22.90
C SER A 173 2.06 23.99 -24.19
N GLU A 174 3.09 23.15 -24.31
CA GLU A 174 3.33 22.30 -25.49
C GLU A 174 3.38 20.81 -25.10
N LYS A 175 2.34 20.06 -25.46
CA LYS A 175 2.30 18.61 -25.19
C LYS A 175 3.21 17.82 -26.14
N PRO A 176 3.99 16.84 -25.65
CA PRO A 176 4.90 16.08 -26.50
C PRO A 176 4.16 15.14 -27.46
N ASN A 177 4.67 15.04 -28.69
CA ASN A 177 4.23 14.01 -29.64
C ASN A 177 5.03 12.71 -29.43
N LEU A 178 4.43 11.76 -28.71
CA LEU A 178 5.06 10.47 -28.40
C LEU A 178 5.41 9.62 -29.63
N ALA A 179 4.75 9.83 -30.78
CA ALA A 179 5.09 9.14 -32.03
C ALA A 179 6.50 9.52 -32.56
N GLN A 180 7.06 10.63 -32.08
CA GLN A 180 8.43 11.06 -32.40
C GLN A 180 9.49 10.46 -31.46
N GLY A 181 9.07 9.61 -30.52
CA GLY A 181 9.94 8.89 -29.58
C GLY A 181 10.01 9.51 -28.19
N PHE A 182 10.10 8.66 -27.17
CA PHE A 182 10.12 9.06 -25.75
C PHE A 182 11.30 9.95 -25.37
N GLU A 183 12.48 9.77 -25.97
CA GLU A 183 13.63 10.63 -25.68
C GLU A 183 13.41 12.08 -26.15
N LYS A 184 12.78 12.27 -27.31
CA LYS A 184 12.45 13.61 -27.80
C LYS A 184 11.38 14.27 -26.93
N ALA A 185 10.37 13.50 -26.52
CA ALA A 185 9.35 13.95 -25.57
C ALA A 185 9.96 14.34 -24.22
N ARG A 186 10.85 13.51 -23.67
CA ARG A 186 11.58 13.78 -22.42
C ARG A 186 12.39 15.06 -22.52
N LYS A 187 13.14 15.25 -23.62
CA LYS A 187 13.93 16.46 -23.84
C LYS A 187 13.06 17.70 -23.93
N LEU A 188 11.96 17.66 -24.67
CA LEU A 188 11.01 18.78 -24.76
C LEU A 188 10.53 19.23 -23.38
N LEU A 189 10.11 18.27 -22.54
CA LEU A 189 9.60 18.55 -21.20
C LEU A 189 10.67 19.09 -20.25
N LEU A 190 11.88 18.53 -20.29
CA LEU A 190 12.96 18.97 -19.41
C LEU A 190 13.67 20.25 -19.88
N ASP A 191 13.47 20.66 -21.14
CA ASP A 191 13.89 21.96 -21.65
C ASP A 191 12.87 23.07 -21.27
N ASP A 192 11.64 22.72 -20.82
CA ASP A 192 10.64 23.68 -20.32
C ASP A 192 10.91 24.04 -18.84
N PRO A 193 11.28 25.31 -18.54
CA PRO A 193 11.56 25.73 -17.17
C PRO A 193 10.37 25.59 -16.22
N ALA A 194 9.13 25.69 -16.71
CA ALA A 194 7.94 25.55 -15.88
C ALA A 194 7.76 24.11 -15.40
N PHE A 195 8.00 23.13 -16.28
CA PHE A 195 7.93 21.71 -15.94
C PHE A 195 9.03 21.33 -14.92
N VAL A 196 10.26 21.78 -15.15
CA VAL A 196 11.38 21.56 -14.20
C VAL A 196 11.12 22.22 -12.85
N GLN A 197 10.58 23.44 -12.83
CA GLN A 197 10.22 24.12 -11.59
C GLN A 197 9.15 23.35 -10.81
N GLU A 198 8.16 22.75 -11.49
CA GLU A 198 7.13 21.96 -10.81
C GLU A 198 7.71 20.66 -10.22
N ILE A 199 8.71 20.03 -10.86
CA ILE A 199 9.46 18.91 -10.25
C ILE A 199 10.10 19.37 -8.94
N SER A 200 10.79 20.51 -8.93
CA SER A 200 11.40 21.06 -7.70
C SER A 200 10.36 21.41 -6.63
N ASN A 201 9.18 21.91 -7.02
CA ASN A 201 8.08 22.16 -6.09
C ASN A 201 7.58 20.87 -5.45
N THR A 202 7.45 19.81 -6.25
CA THR A 202 6.99 18.48 -5.80
C THR A 202 7.94 17.88 -4.79
N VAL A 203 9.25 17.94 -5.05
CA VAL A 203 10.30 17.49 -4.12
C VAL A 203 10.17 18.24 -2.79
N LYS A 204 10.13 19.58 -2.85
CA LYS A 204 10.02 20.44 -1.67
C LYS A 204 8.77 20.14 -0.82
N VAL A 205 7.60 20.02 -1.47
CA VAL A 205 6.35 19.74 -0.76
C VAL A 205 6.39 18.37 -0.09
N SER A 206 6.92 17.36 -0.79
CA SER A 206 6.97 15.98 -0.29
C SER A 206 7.94 15.84 0.88
N ASP A 207 9.13 16.43 0.78
CA ASP A 207 10.15 16.37 1.83
C ASP A 207 9.72 17.12 3.10
N GLN A 208 8.86 18.15 2.96
CA GLN A 208 8.35 18.93 4.09
C GLN A 208 7.08 18.33 4.73
N LEU A 209 6.36 17.44 4.04
CA LEU A 209 5.05 16.96 4.48
C LEU A 209 5.09 16.22 5.82
N LEU A 210 6.03 15.28 6.00
CA LEU A 210 6.16 14.56 7.27
C LEU A 210 6.64 15.46 8.43
N PRO A 211 7.69 16.30 8.26
CA PRO A 211 8.05 17.31 9.26
C PRO A 211 6.88 18.19 9.70
N ASP A 212 6.10 18.72 8.76
CA ASP A 212 4.95 19.57 9.08
C ASP A 212 3.84 18.79 9.78
N THR A 213 3.63 17.53 9.41
CA THR A 213 2.66 16.64 10.05
C THR A 213 3.07 16.29 11.49
N ARG A 214 4.36 16.03 11.75
CA ARG A 214 4.88 15.83 13.11
C ARG A 214 4.72 17.08 13.97
N LYS A 215 4.94 18.26 13.39
CA LYS A 215 4.66 19.53 14.07
C LYS A 215 3.18 19.69 14.40
N PHE A 216 2.29 19.35 13.46
CA PHE A 216 0.85 19.36 13.66
C PHE A 216 0.42 18.41 14.79
N LEU A 217 1.03 17.22 14.87
CA LEU A 217 0.81 16.23 15.94
C LEU A 217 1.41 16.66 17.30
N GLY A 218 2.20 17.73 17.34
CA GLY A 218 2.83 18.23 18.57
C GLY A 218 4.07 17.45 19.01
N CYS A 219 4.73 16.73 18.09
CA CYS A 219 5.90 15.90 18.38
C CYS A 219 7.09 16.68 18.97
N ASP A 220 7.21 17.98 18.70
CA ASP A 220 8.23 18.83 19.33
C ASP A 220 8.02 18.96 20.85
N SER A 221 6.75 18.92 21.29
CA SER A 221 6.35 19.09 22.69
C SER A 221 6.15 17.77 23.43
N LYS A 222 5.82 16.70 22.71
CA LYS A 222 5.54 15.36 23.23
C LYS A 222 6.22 14.29 22.35
N PRO A 223 7.55 14.27 22.29
CA PRO A 223 8.30 13.40 21.38
C PRO A 223 8.14 11.91 21.68
N GLU A 224 7.73 11.56 22.90
CA GLU A 224 7.52 10.18 23.37
C GLU A 224 6.25 9.50 22.84
N GLN A 225 5.37 10.24 22.18
CA GLN A 225 4.17 9.67 21.59
C GLN A 225 4.56 8.68 20.48
N SER A 226 3.91 7.51 20.46
CA SER A 226 4.22 6.45 19.50
C SER A 226 4.15 6.93 18.04
N VAL A 227 3.18 7.79 17.72
CA VAL A 227 3.02 8.36 16.37
C VAL A 227 4.22 9.20 15.91
N CYS A 228 4.96 9.80 16.85
CA CYS A 228 6.14 10.61 16.54
C CYS A 228 7.34 9.76 16.11
N HIS A 229 7.31 8.46 16.41
CA HIS A 229 8.33 7.49 16.01
C HIS A 229 7.98 6.72 14.73
N LEU A 230 6.78 6.91 14.18
CA LEU A 230 6.38 6.30 12.91
C LEU A 230 7.23 6.87 11.77
N THR A 231 7.81 5.97 10.96
CA THR A 231 8.51 6.34 9.74
C THR A 231 7.53 6.32 8.58
N VAL A 232 7.48 7.39 7.79
CA VAL A 232 6.61 7.50 6.61
C VAL A 232 7.45 7.87 5.40
N LYS A 233 7.23 7.17 4.29
CA LYS A 233 7.74 7.50 2.96
C LYS A 233 6.57 7.57 1.98
N PHE A 234 6.82 8.17 0.82
CA PHE A 234 5.79 8.36 -0.20
C PHE A 234 6.11 7.60 -1.48
N GLN A 235 5.07 7.13 -2.15
CA GLN A 235 5.15 6.68 -3.54
C GLN A 235 4.43 7.72 -4.40
N TYR A 236 5.11 8.26 -5.40
CA TYR A 236 4.46 9.16 -6.34
C TYR A 236 3.55 8.32 -7.26
N HIS A 237 2.24 8.52 -7.16
CA HIS A 237 1.31 7.76 -8.00
C HIS A 237 1.05 8.42 -9.37
N ILE A 238 0.86 7.59 -10.39
CA ILE A 238 0.61 7.99 -11.76
C ILE A 238 -0.78 7.48 -12.13
N LEU A 239 -1.62 8.35 -12.67
CA LEU A 239 -2.99 8.01 -13.07
C LEU A 239 -2.96 7.22 -14.38
N ARG A 240 -3.53 6.00 -14.42
CA ARG A 240 -3.55 5.17 -15.65
C ARG A 240 -4.70 5.50 -16.60
N GLU A 241 -5.83 5.99 -16.09
CA GLU A 241 -7.04 6.26 -16.88
C GLU A 241 -7.00 7.69 -17.45
N GLN A 242 -5.96 7.98 -18.23
CA GLN A 242 -5.75 9.28 -18.88
C GLN A 242 -5.00 9.12 -20.21
N PRO A 243 -5.06 10.10 -21.14
CA PRO A 243 -4.33 10.03 -22.40
C PRO A 243 -2.84 9.72 -22.20
N LEU A 244 -2.28 8.81 -23.01
CA LEU A 244 -0.88 8.36 -22.90
C LEU A 244 0.15 9.50 -22.84
N GLN A 245 -0.13 10.64 -23.49
CA GLN A 245 0.71 11.84 -23.41
C GLN A 245 0.75 12.42 -21.98
N SER A 246 -0.41 12.54 -21.33
CA SER A 246 -0.50 13.00 -19.94
C SER A 246 0.13 11.97 -19.00
N PHE A 247 -0.08 10.68 -19.24
CA PHE A 247 0.61 9.60 -18.51
C PHE A 247 2.13 9.74 -18.60
N PHE A 248 2.68 9.92 -19.81
CA PHE A 248 4.12 10.10 -20.00
C PHE A 248 4.66 11.32 -19.26
N MET A 249 3.96 12.45 -19.34
CA MET A 249 4.35 13.69 -18.67
C MET A 249 4.38 13.51 -17.15
N GLN A 250 3.31 12.94 -16.58
CA GLN A 250 3.20 12.68 -15.16
C GLN A 250 4.23 11.64 -14.69
N ALA A 251 4.43 10.56 -15.45
CA ALA A 251 5.42 9.55 -15.13
C ALA A 251 6.84 10.14 -15.13
N LEU A 252 7.21 10.92 -16.16
CA LEU A 252 8.50 11.61 -16.20
C LEU A 252 8.68 12.52 -14.99
N HIS A 253 7.65 13.29 -14.64
CA HIS A 253 7.64 14.16 -13.47
C HIS A 253 7.88 13.37 -12.18
N GLY A 254 7.12 12.28 -11.97
CA GLY A 254 7.22 11.41 -10.80
C GLY A 254 8.60 10.77 -10.66
N PHE A 255 9.14 10.18 -11.73
CA PHE A 255 10.50 9.63 -11.73
C PHE A 255 11.56 10.70 -11.45
N ALA A 256 11.44 11.88 -12.05
CA ALA A 256 12.37 12.97 -11.81
C ALA A 256 12.29 13.49 -10.37
N ALA A 257 11.09 13.60 -9.79
CA ALA A 257 10.91 14.01 -8.40
C ALA A 257 11.45 12.96 -7.42
N ALA A 258 11.10 11.68 -7.61
CA ALA A 258 11.59 10.56 -6.80
C ALA A 258 13.12 10.45 -6.84
N SER A 259 13.75 10.77 -7.97
CA SER A 259 15.21 10.77 -8.09
C SER A 259 15.93 11.85 -7.27
N GLN A 260 15.20 12.84 -6.75
CA GLN A 260 15.73 14.03 -6.06
C GLN A 260 15.21 14.18 -4.62
N SER A 261 14.14 13.47 -4.25
CA SER A 261 13.49 13.57 -2.95
C SER A 261 14.00 12.51 -1.98
N GLU A 262 14.10 12.85 -0.70
CA GLU A 262 14.38 11.87 0.36
C GLU A 262 13.10 11.20 0.89
N ALA A 263 11.94 11.81 0.64
CA ALA A 263 10.63 11.33 1.08
C ALA A 263 9.92 10.46 0.03
N ILE A 264 10.03 10.77 -1.26
CA ILE A 264 9.47 9.96 -2.35
C ILE A 264 10.45 8.83 -2.69
N VAL A 265 10.10 7.60 -2.35
CA VAL A 265 10.98 6.43 -2.52
C VAL A 265 10.67 5.58 -3.75
N ALA A 266 9.48 5.72 -4.32
CA ALA A 266 9.06 4.96 -5.48
C ALA A 266 8.00 5.66 -6.32
N ILE A 267 7.69 5.07 -7.47
CA ILE A 267 6.49 5.37 -8.24
C ILE A 267 5.47 4.24 -8.12
N ASN A 268 4.20 4.58 -8.31
CA ASN A 268 3.10 3.62 -8.47
C ASN A 268 2.14 4.04 -9.58
N MET A 269 1.32 3.12 -10.07
CA MET A 269 0.30 3.38 -11.08
C MET A 269 -1.06 3.01 -10.51
N VAL A 270 -2.00 3.95 -10.48
CA VAL A 270 -3.28 3.85 -9.72
C VAL A 270 -4.47 4.25 -10.59
N GLN A 271 -5.70 4.09 -10.06
CA GLN A 271 -7.01 4.10 -10.74
C GLN A 271 -7.41 2.73 -11.30
N ALA A 272 -8.71 2.60 -11.59
CA ALA A 272 -9.35 1.43 -12.16
C ALA A 272 -8.55 0.80 -13.30
N GLU A 273 -8.09 -0.44 -13.11
CA GLU A 273 -7.28 -1.18 -14.09
C GLU A 273 -8.10 -1.66 -15.29
N ASP A 274 -9.40 -1.87 -15.10
CA ASP A 274 -10.41 -2.22 -16.10
C ASP A 274 -10.92 -1.01 -16.92
N GLY A 275 -10.43 0.19 -16.63
CA GLY A 275 -10.76 1.41 -17.37
C GLY A 275 -10.43 1.32 -18.87
N ILE A 276 -11.20 2.03 -19.70
CA ILE A 276 -11.10 1.94 -21.16
C ILE A 276 -9.70 2.32 -21.65
N ILE A 277 -9.12 3.39 -21.10
CA ILE A 277 -7.77 3.85 -21.47
C ILE A 277 -6.71 2.93 -20.86
N SER A 278 -6.92 2.51 -19.63
CA SER A 278 -6.04 1.60 -18.87
C SER A 278 -5.82 0.30 -19.63
N LEU A 279 -6.90 -0.38 -20.01
CA LEU A 279 -6.82 -1.61 -20.81
C LEU A 279 -6.20 -1.38 -22.19
N ARG A 280 -6.64 -0.32 -22.90
CA ARG A 280 -6.16 -0.03 -24.26
C ARG A 280 -4.65 0.24 -24.29
N ASP A 281 -4.16 1.03 -23.33
CA ASP A 281 -2.81 1.57 -23.34
C ASP A 281 -1.84 0.83 -22.41
N TYR A 282 -2.28 -0.17 -21.64
CA TYR A 282 -1.47 -0.85 -20.60
C TYR A 282 -0.05 -1.21 -21.07
N LYS A 283 0.07 -1.86 -22.24
CA LYS A 283 1.38 -2.23 -22.79
C LYS A 283 2.26 -1.02 -23.09
N LYS A 284 1.66 0.07 -23.60
CA LYS A 284 2.38 1.33 -23.84
C LYS A 284 2.74 2.04 -22.54
N GLN A 285 1.91 1.95 -21.51
CA GLN A 285 2.24 2.44 -20.19
C GLN A 285 3.45 1.69 -19.62
N MET A 286 3.52 0.36 -19.74
CA MET A 286 4.69 -0.42 -19.33
C MET A 286 5.96 -0.08 -20.13
N GLU A 287 5.84 0.18 -21.45
CA GLU A 287 6.96 0.68 -22.26
C GLU A 287 7.46 2.06 -21.78
N VAL A 288 6.56 2.95 -21.34
CA VAL A 288 6.92 4.25 -20.76
C VAL A 288 7.65 4.05 -19.43
N ILE A 289 7.12 3.22 -18.52
CA ILE A 289 7.76 2.91 -17.25
C ILE A 289 9.16 2.32 -17.48
N ASN A 290 9.31 1.35 -18.39
CA ASN A 290 10.61 0.79 -18.78
C ASN A 290 11.59 1.87 -19.25
N PHE A 291 11.15 2.75 -20.16
CA PHE A 291 11.98 3.82 -20.67
C PHE A 291 12.45 4.76 -19.55
N LEU A 292 11.55 5.13 -18.63
CA LEU A 292 11.87 6.03 -17.52
C LEU A 292 12.77 5.34 -16.48
N HIS A 293 12.55 4.06 -16.17
CA HIS A 293 13.43 3.29 -15.30
C HIS A 293 14.88 3.25 -15.85
N GLN A 294 15.06 3.13 -17.17
CA GLN A 294 16.40 3.22 -17.78
C GLN A 294 17.06 4.61 -17.61
N LYS A 295 16.29 5.68 -17.42
CA LYS A 295 16.81 7.03 -17.17
C LYS A 295 16.99 7.32 -15.68
N TYR A 296 16.22 6.66 -14.83
CA TYR A 296 16.18 6.83 -13.38
C TYR A 296 16.28 5.45 -12.69
N PRO A 297 17.39 4.70 -12.86
CA PRO A 297 17.49 3.30 -12.41
C PRO A 297 17.50 3.14 -10.89
N GLN A 298 17.66 4.23 -10.15
CA GLN A 298 17.60 4.26 -8.68
C GLN A 298 16.18 4.43 -8.13
N VAL A 299 15.20 4.80 -8.96
CA VAL A 299 13.82 5.00 -8.52
C VAL A 299 13.12 3.65 -8.48
N HIS A 300 12.63 3.30 -7.30
CA HIS A 300 11.90 2.06 -7.10
C HIS A 300 10.53 2.06 -7.75
N ILE A 301 10.02 0.88 -8.07
CA ILE A 301 8.75 0.70 -8.78
C ILE A 301 7.88 -0.32 -8.04
N ALA A 302 6.71 0.11 -7.58
CA ALA A 302 5.60 -0.78 -7.22
C ALA A 302 4.45 -0.50 -8.19
N LEU A 303 3.67 -1.49 -8.61
CA LEU A 303 2.55 -1.26 -9.53
C LEU A 303 1.32 -2.03 -9.08
N HIS A 304 0.15 -1.39 -9.11
CA HIS A 304 -1.11 -2.15 -9.17
C HIS A 304 -1.11 -2.93 -10.50
N ALA A 305 -1.26 -4.25 -10.42
CA ALA A 305 -1.34 -5.07 -11.62
C ALA A 305 -2.15 -6.32 -11.32
N GLY A 306 -2.99 -6.70 -12.29
CA GLY A 306 -3.88 -7.83 -12.12
C GLY A 306 -4.95 -7.60 -11.07
N GLU A 307 -5.28 -6.34 -10.75
CA GLU A 307 -6.47 -5.97 -9.98
C GLU A 307 -7.72 -6.03 -10.88
N LEU A 308 -7.91 -7.20 -11.49
CA LEU A 308 -8.95 -7.45 -12.47
C LEU A 308 -9.81 -8.62 -12.01
N LYS A 309 -11.11 -8.42 -12.09
CA LYS A 309 -12.09 -9.49 -11.94
C LYS A 309 -12.45 -10.03 -13.32
N ALA A 310 -12.47 -11.35 -13.44
CA ALA A 310 -12.64 -12.02 -14.73
C ALA A 310 -13.94 -11.68 -15.45
N GLU A 311 -15.02 -11.39 -14.71
CA GLU A 311 -16.32 -11.02 -15.26
C GLU A 311 -16.38 -9.57 -15.77
N ASP A 312 -15.47 -8.69 -15.33
CA ASP A 312 -15.51 -7.26 -15.63
C ASP A 312 -14.74 -6.91 -16.92
N VAL A 313 -13.89 -7.81 -17.40
CA VAL A 313 -13.04 -7.59 -18.58
C VAL A 313 -13.13 -8.72 -19.62
N MET A 314 -12.66 -8.43 -20.84
CA MET A 314 -12.51 -9.48 -21.85
C MET A 314 -11.41 -10.47 -21.45
N PRO A 315 -11.54 -11.78 -21.75
CA PRO A 315 -10.55 -12.79 -21.37
C PRO A 315 -9.12 -12.53 -21.86
N LYS A 316 -8.93 -11.69 -22.88
CA LYS A 316 -7.59 -11.33 -23.39
C LYS A 316 -6.83 -10.39 -22.44
N GLU A 317 -7.53 -9.62 -21.61
CA GLU A 317 -6.92 -8.63 -20.71
C GLU A 317 -6.31 -9.32 -19.48
N LEU A 318 -6.91 -10.42 -19.02
CA LEU A 318 -6.44 -11.21 -17.86
C LEU A 318 -5.12 -11.98 -18.08
N ARG A 319 -4.50 -11.87 -19.26
CA ARG A 319 -3.48 -12.83 -19.71
C ARG A 319 -2.04 -12.39 -19.48
N PHE A 320 -1.82 -11.13 -19.06
CA PHE A 320 -0.47 -10.54 -19.12
C PHE A 320 -0.16 -9.39 -18.15
N HIS A 321 -1.12 -8.82 -17.42
CA HIS A 321 -0.90 -7.56 -16.70
C HIS A 321 0.21 -7.69 -15.63
N ILE A 322 0.13 -8.69 -14.75
CA ILE A 322 1.15 -8.93 -13.71
C ILE A 322 2.52 -9.22 -14.35
N ARG A 323 2.54 -10.05 -15.40
CA ARG A 323 3.75 -10.39 -16.14
C ARG A 323 4.40 -9.17 -16.75
N ASP A 324 3.63 -8.32 -17.43
CA ASP A 324 4.15 -7.14 -18.10
C ASP A 324 4.59 -6.09 -17.06
N ALA A 325 3.89 -5.95 -15.94
CA ALA A 325 4.32 -5.12 -14.82
C ALA A 325 5.69 -5.55 -14.26
N VAL A 326 5.89 -6.85 -14.05
CA VAL A 326 7.15 -7.41 -13.52
C VAL A 326 8.28 -7.36 -14.55
N LEU A 327 8.05 -7.86 -15.78
CA LEU A 327 9.11 -8.09 -16.76
C LEU A 327 9.39 -6.88 -17.67
N THR A 328 8.39 -6.02 -17.90
CA THR A 328 8.54 -4.82 -18.73
C THR A 328 8.55 -3.56 -17.86
N GLY A 329 7.62 -3.45 -16.91
CA GLY A 329 7.54 -2.34 -15.98
C GLY A 329 8.60 -2.35 -14.88
N HIS A 330 9.34 -3.46 -14.72
CA HIS A 330 10.34 -3.66 -13.66
C HIS A 330 9.78 -3.49 -12.25
N ALA A 331 8.51 -3.84 -12.04
CA ALA A 331 7.89 -3.78 -10.73
C ALA A 331 8.65 -4.66 -9.73
N GLU A 332 9.08 -4.03 -8.63
CA GLU A 332 9.70 -4.68 -7.48
C GLU A 332 8.64 -5.16 -6.48
N ARG A 333 7.40 -4.64 -6.56
CA ARG A 333 6.21 -5.13 -5.83
C ARG A 333 4.95 -5.03 -6.68
N ILE A 334 4.02 -5.96 -6.49
CA ILE A 334 2.73 -6.00 -7.19
C ILE A 334 1.60 -5.74 -6.21
N GLY A 335 0.83 -4.68 -6.44
CA GLY A 335 -0.42 -4.42 -5.73
C GLY A 335 -1.53 -5.36 -6.21
N HIS A 336 -2.28 -5.93 -5.28
CA HIS A 336 -3.45 -6.80 -5.48
C HIS A 336 -3.12 -8.18 -6.09
N GLY A 337 -2.75 -8.25 -7.37
CA GLY A 337 -2.41 -9.51 -8.05
C GLY A 337 -3.54 -10.54 -8.10
N LEU A 338 -4.78 -10.12 -8.33
CA LEU A 338 -5.96 -10.99 -8.27
C LEU A 338 -6.04 -12.00 -9.42
N ASP A 339 -5.61 -11.60 -10.62
CA ASP A 339 -5.85 -12.36 -11.85
C ASP A 339 -4.73 -13.33 -12.25
N ILE A 340 -3.71 -13.55 -11.40
CA ILE A 340 -2.50 -14.34 -11.75
C ILE A 340 -2.82 -15.75 -12.28
N GLY A 341 -3.94 -16.35 -11.87
CA GLY A 341 -4.37 -17.66 -12.34
C GLY A 341 -4.78 -17.70 -13.83
N PHE A 342 -5.06 -16.54 -14.43
CA PHE A 342 -5.51 -16.39 -15.82
C PHE A 342 -4.37 -16.05 -16.80
N GLU A 343 -3.18 -15.74 -16.31
CA GLU A 343 -2.04 -15.40 -17.16
C GLU A 343 -1.59 -16.58 -18.04
N ASP A 344 -1.23 -16.29 -19.30
CA ASP A 344 -0.74 -17.30 -20.24
C ASP A 344 0.50 -18.05 -19.75
N ASN A 345 1.34 -17.37 -18.97
CA ASN A 345 2.59 -17.88 -18.45
C ASN A 345 2.67 -17.75 -16.93
N ALA A 346 1.54 -17.93 -16.24
CA ALA A 346 1.42 -17.74 -14.79
C ALA A 346 2.54 -18.42 -13.99
N ASN A 347 2.86 -19.68 -14.30
CA ASN A 347 3.92 -20.43 -13.60
C ASN A 347 5.30 -19.81 -13.78
N ASP A 348 5.63 -19.31 -14.97
CA ASP A 348 6.90 -18.64 -15.23
C ASP A 348 6.95 -17.27 -14.53
N THR A 349 5.84 -16.53 -14.55
CA THR A 349 5.69 -15.26 -13.83
C THR A 349 5.90 -15.48 -12.32
N LEU A 350 5.21 -16.45 -11.73
CA LEU A 350 5.33 -16.83 -10.31
C LEU A 350 6.74 -17.29 -9.95
N ASN A 351 7.38 -18.10 -10.79
CA ASN A 351 8.76 -18.53 -10.56
C ASN A 351 9.73 -17.34 -10.62
N TYR A 352 9.53 -16.41 -11.56
CA TYR A 352 10.32 -15.18 -11.62
C TYR A 352 10.14 -14.35 -10.35
N MET A 353 8.89 -14.09 -9.93
CA MET A 353 8.59 -13.33 -8.71
C MET A 353 9.20 -13.97 -7.47
N LYS A 354 9.10 -15.30 -7.34
CA LYS A 354 9.76 -16.05 -6.27
C LYS A 354 11.28 -15.87 -6.30
N THR A 355 11.92 -16.10 -7.44
CA THR A 355 13.40 -16.04 -7.54
C THR A 355 13.92 -14.65 -7.28
N HIS A 356 13.22 -13.61 -7.75
CA HIS A 356 13.61 -12.21 -7.58
C HIS A 356 13.01 -11.57 -6.33
N GLN A 357 12.27 -12.35 -5.52
CA GLN A 357 11.66 -11.92 -4.26
C GLN A 357 10.75 -10.69 -4.43
N ILE A 358 9.92 -10.69 -5.47
CA ILE A 358 8.92 -9.65 -5.77
C ILE A 358 7.63 -10.01 -5.01
N PRO A 359 7.28 -9.29 -3.93
CA PRO A 359 6.09 -9.61 -3.16
C PRO A 359 4.80 -9.16 -3.85
N VAL A 360 3.70 -9.72 -3.37
CA VAL A 360 2.33 -9.23 -3.64
C VAL A 360 1.80 -8.51 -2.39
N GLU A 361 1.27 -7.32 -2.58
CA GLU A 361 0.59 -6.51 -1.57
C GLU A 361 -0.90 -6.89 -1.56
N ILE A 362 -1.33 -7.61 -0.52
CA ILE A 362 -2.64 -8.25 -0.42
C ILE A 362 -3.61 -7.36 0.36
N ASN A 363 -4.71 -6.96 -0.28
CA ASN A 363 -5.68 -5.99 0.22
C ASN A 363 -7.06 -6.63 0.44
N LEU A 364 -7.17 -7.57 1.38
CA LEU A 364 -8.32 -8.50 1.50
C LEU A 364 -9.70 -7.82 1.57
N THR A 365 -9.83 -6.74 2.35
CA THR A 365 -11.10 -6.01 2.47
C THR A 365 -11.43 -5.25 1.18
N SER A 366 -10.43 -4.63 0.56
CA SER A 366 -10.57 -3.98 -0.75
C SER A 366 -11.08 -4.98 -1.78
N ASN A 367 -10.42 -6.13 -1.90
CA ASN A 367 -10.76 -7.14 -2.90
C ASN A 367 -12.17 -7.72 -2.72
N GLU A 368 -12.63 -7.89 -1.48
CA GLU A 368 -14.03 -8.26 -1.21
C GLU A 368 -15.00 -7.13 -1.56
N LYS A 369 -14.73 -5.90 -1.12
CA LYS A 369 -15.70 -4.80 -1.22
C LYS A 369 -15.85 -4.27 -2.64
N ILE A 370 -14.76 -4.26 -3.41
CA ILE A 370 -14.71 -3.73 -4.77
C ILE A 370 -15.12 -4.82 -5.77
N PHE A 371 -14.52 -6.02 -5.66
CA PHE A 371 -14.66 -7.07 -6.67
C PHE A 371 -15.50 -8.28 -6.22
N ASN A 372 -15.87 -8.37 -4.94
CA ASN A 372 -16.48 -9.56 -4.33
C ASN A 372 -15.61 -10.82 -4.47
N ILE A 373 -14.27 -10.65 -4.46
CA ILE A 373 -13.31 -11.75 -4.44
C ILE A 373 -12.91 -12.01 -2.99
N LYS A 374 -13.25 -13.19 -2.46
CA LYS A 374 -13.02 -13.55 -1.04
C LYS A 374 -12.86 -15.04 -0.80
N GLY A 375 -12.40 -15.40 0.41
CA GLY A 375 -12.22 -16.79 0.81
C GLY A 375 -11.37 -17.57 -0.20
N LYS A 376 -11.91 -18.66 -0.75
CA LYS A 376 -11.19 -19.55 -1.67
C LYS A 376 -10.97 -18.98 -3.07
N GLU A 377 -11.72 -17.95 -3.47
CA GLU A 377 -11.55 -17.31 -4.78
C GLU A 377 -10.30 -16.40 -4.79
N HIS A 378 -9.86 -15.92 -3.62
CA HIS A 378 -8.68 -15.07 -3.52
C HIS A 378 -7.37 -15.86 -3.78
N PRO A 379 -6.42 -15.35 -4.60
CA PRO A 379 -5.19 -16.08 -4.94
C PRO A 379 -4.13 -16.11 -3.85
N ILE A 380 -4.43 -15.71 -2.60
CA ILE A 380 -3.43 -15.59 -1.53
C ILE A 380 -2.71 -16.93 -1.27
N HIS A 381 -3.48 -18.02 -1.21
CA HIS A 381 -2.92 -19.36 -1.07
C HIS A 381 -2.18 -19.84 -2.31
N TYR A 382 -2.51 -19.32 -3.49
CA TYR A 382 -1.82 -19.66 -4.71
C TYR A 382 -0.40 -19.09 -4.67
N TYR A 383 -0.24 -17.81 -4.32
CA TYR A 383 1.08 -17.19 -4.12
C TYR A 383 1.90 -17.89 -3.02
N LEU A 384 1.31 -18.14 -1.85
CA LEU A 384 1.97 -18.82 -0.74
C LEU A 384 2.49 -20.20 -1.13
N LYS A 385 1.68 -21.02 -1.83
CA LYS A 385 2.10 -22.35 -2.30
C LYS A 385 3.26 -22.30 -3.30
N GLN A 386 3.35 -21.23 -4.09
CA GLN A 386 4.45 -21.03 -5.04
C GLN A 386 5.72 -20.48 -4.36
N GLY A 387 5.61 -20.00 -3.12
CA GLY A 387 6.69 -19.37 -2.38
C GLY A 387 6.95 -17.93 -2.83
N VAL A 388 5.96 -17.28 -3.43
CA VAL A 388 6.00 -15.83 -3.68
C VAL A 388 5.76 -15.11 -2.35
N PRO A 389 6.62 -14.16 -1.96
CA PRO A 389 6.42 -13.41 -0.73
C PRO A 389 5.14 -12.58 -0.80
N ILE A 390 4.48 -12.37 0.34
CA ILE A 390 3.30 -11.49 0.41
C ILE A 390 3.36 -10.59 1.65
N VAL A 391 2.70 -9.45 1.57
CA VAL A 391 2.43 -8.51 2.66
C VAL A 391 0.94 -8.22 2.73
N LEU A 392 0.43 -7.85 3.90
CA LEU A 392 -0.97 -7.42 4.07
C LEU A 392 -1.01 -5.88 4.12
N SER A 393 -2.05 -5.27 3.55
CA SER A 393 -2.27 -3.82 3.59
C SER A 393 -3.76 -3.49 3.49
N THR A 394 -4.12 -2.26 3.81
CA THR A 394 -5.50 -1.78 3.91
C THR A 394 -6.02 -1.10 2.66
N ASP A 395 -5.14 -0.66 1.76
CA ASP A 395 -5.47 0.06 0.54
C ASP A 395 -6.04 1.47 0.81
N ASP A 396 -7.36 1.61 0.86
CA ASP A 396 -8.09 2.84 1.17
C ASP A 396 -8.86 2.68 2.49
N GLU A 397 -8.11 2.62 3.60
CA GLU A 397 -8.60 2.24 4.93
C GLU A 397 -9.90 2.94 5.38
N GLY A 398 -9.99 4.25 5.15
CA GLY A 398 -11.12 5.10 5.54
C GLY A 398 -12.36 4.88 4.67
N ILE A 399 -12.19 4.79 3.35
CA ILE A 399 -13.29 4.47 2.41
C ILE A 399 -13.78 3.05 2.68
N LEU A 400 -12.87 2.09 2.86
CA LEU A 400 -13.19 0.68 3.04
C LEU A 400 -13.71 0.34 4.44
N ARG A 401 -13.67 1.29 5.39
CA ARG A 401 -14.15 1.15 6.78
C ARG A 401 -13.43 0.02 7.51
N THR A 402 -12.12 -0.06 7.34
CA THR A 402 -11.29 -1.12 7.90
C THR A 402 -10.11 -0.56 8.68
N ASP A 403 -9.25 -1.45 9.17
CA ASP A 403 -7.94 -1.17 9.72
C ASP A 403 -7.00 -2.35 9.41
N LEU A 404 -5.70 -2.20 9.69
CA LEU A 404 -4.71 -3.25 9.41
C LEU A 404 -4.94 -4.49 10.26
N THR A 405 -5.32 -4.35 11.54
CA THR A 405 -5.65 -5.50 12.41
C THR A 405 -6.81 -6.31 11.82
N ARG A 406 -7.82 -5.67 11.24
CA ARG A 406 -8.90 -6.38 10.54
C ARG A 406 -8.42 -7.14 9.32
N GLN A 407 -7.41 -6.67 8.58
CA GLN A 407 -6.82 -7.47 7.49
C GLN A 407 -6.18 -8.74 8.04
N TYR A 408 -5.46 -8.64 9.15
CA TYR A 408 -4.85 -9.81 9.80
C TYR A 408 -5.93 -10.77 10.32
N VAL A 409 -6.96 -10.28 11.00
CA VAL A 409 -8.11 -11.10 11.45
C VAL A 409 -8.76 -11.82 10.25
N LYS A 410 -8.98 -11.11 9.15
CA LYS A 410 -9.56 -11.66 7.92
C LYS A 410 -8.66 -12.73 7.30
N ALA A 411 -7.35 -12.53 7.29
CA ALA A 411 -6.38 -13.53 6.82
C ALA A 411 -6.47 -14.83 7.63
N VAL A 412 -6.65 -14.76 8.95
CA VAL A 412 -6.78 -15.96 9.79
C VAL A 412 -8.15 -16.64 9.61
N ILE A 413 -9.23 -15.88 9.71
CA ILE A 413 -10.59 -16.45 9.75
C ILE A 413 -11.02 -16.96 8.38
N GLU A 414 -10.77 -16.20 7.32
CA GLU A 414 -11.28 -16.52 5.98
C GLU A 414 -10.28 -17.28 5.11
N HIS A 415 -8.99 -17.14 5.41
CA HIS A 415 -7.90 -17.76 4.65
C HIS A 415 -7.04 -18.70 5.50
N ASP A 416 -7.45 -19.05 6.72
CA ASP A 416 -6.79 -20.06 7.55
C ASP A 416 -5.27 -19.84 7.73
N ILE A 417 -4.82 -18.59 7.65
CA ILE A 417 -3.40 -18.25 7.76
C ILE A 417 -2.95 -18.46 9.21
N ASP A 418 -1.90 -19.27 9.39
CA ASP A 418 -1.32 -19.55 10.70
C ASP A 418 -0.44 -18.41 11.22
N TYR A 419 -0.14 -18.47 12.53
CA TYR A 419 0.65 -17.44 13.21
C TYR A 419 2.05 -17.26 12.62
N GLN A 420 2.72 -18.35 12.23
CA GLN A 420 4.07 -18.27 11.66
C GLN A 420 4.07 -17.57 10.30
N THR A 421 3.07 -17.86 9.48
CA THR A 421 2.89 -17.20 8.19
C THR A 421 2.55 -15.72 8.40
N LEU A 422 1.65 -15.37 9.32
CA LEU A 422 1.38 -13.97 9.68
C LEU A 422 2.65 -13.23 10.15
N LYS A 423 3.43 -13.85 11.02
CA LYS A 423 4.70 -13.29 11.50
C LYS A 423 5.68 -13.06 10.35
N GLN A 424 5.72 -13.97 9.37
CA GLN A 424 6.52 -13.77 8.17
C GLN A 424 5.99 -12.62 7.29
N MET A 425 4.66 -12.48 7.13
CA MET A 425 4.08 -11.34 6.41
C MET A 425 4.44 -10.00 7.06
N THR A 426 4.39 -9.92 8.40
CA THR A 426 4.86 -8.78 9.18
C THR A 426 6.33 -8.45 8.91
N ARG A 427 7.22 -9.45 8.87
CA ARG A 427 8.65 -9.26 8.54
C ARG A 427 8.86 -8.83 7.09
N ASN A 428 8.03 -9.34 6.19
CA ASN A 428 8.10 -9.05 4.76
C ASN A 428 7.90 -7.55 4.50
N VAL A 429 7.05 -6.85 5.28
CA VAL A 429 6.85 -5.40 5.17
C VAL A 429 8.20 -4.66 5.17
N LEU A 430 9.01 -4.82 6.22
CA LEU A 430 10.30 -4.11 6.31
C LEU A 430 11.39 -4.72 5.43
N THR A 431 11.21 -5.97 4.97
CA THR A 431 12.13 -6.61 4.03
C THR A 431 12.02 -5.96 2.66
N TYR A 432 10.78 -5.81 2.17
CA TYR A 432 10.44 -5.31 0.84
C TYR A 432 10.09 -3.82 0.80
N ALA A 433 10.13 -3.13 1.94
CA ALA A 433 10.11 -1.68 2.01
C ALA A 433 11.23 -1.04 1.18
N PHE A 434 10.95 0.07 0.51
CA PHE A 434 11.92 0.90 -0.19
C PHE A 434 12.68 1.84 0.77
N LEU A 435 12.96 1.34 1.98
CA LEU A 435 13.79 2.00 2.97
C LEU A 435 15.28 1.93 2.58
N PRO A 436 16.05 3.01 2.77
CA PRO A 436 17.48 2.99 2.55
C PRO A 436 18.21 2.14 3.61
N GLY A 437 19.40 1.68 3.24
CA GLY A 437 20.29 0.92 4.13
C GLY A 437 20.19 -0.59 3.97
N LYS A 438 21.09 -1.30 4.67
CA LYS A 438 21.17 -2.76 4.64
C LYS A 438 20.05 -3.39 5.46
N SER A 439 19.78 -4.67 5.20
CA SER A 439 18.87 -5.50 6.02
C SER A 439 19.64 -6.25 7.10
N ILE A 440 18.98 -6.56 8.23
CA ILE A 440 19.49 -7.53 9.21
C ILE A 440 19.36 -8.98 8.72
N TRP A 441 18.58 -9.23 7.66
CA TRP A 441 18.38 -10.56 7.08
C TRP A 441 19.40 -10.81 5.98
N ALA A 442 20.24 -11.82 6.15
CA ALA A 442 21.07 -12.36 5.08
C ALA A 442 20.24 -13.22 4.11
N ASP A 443 19.21 -13.90 4.64
CA ASP A 443 18.21 -14.64 3.87
C ASP A 443 16.86 -14.51 4.59
N PRO A 444 15.97 -13.59 4.16
CA PRO A 444 14.70 -13.36 4.84
C PRO A 444 13.74 -14.55 4.71
N ALA A 445 13.81 -15.31 3.61
CA ALA A 445 12.96 -16.49 3.41
C ALA A 445 13.33 -17.63 4.35
N ARG A 446 14.60 -17.74 4.73
CA ARG A 446 15.10 -18.69 5.74
C ARG A 446 15.23 -18.10 7.14
N GLN A 447 14.88 -16.83 7.33
CA GLN A 447 15.04 -16.10 8.60
C GLN A 447 16.48 -16.13 9.12
N THR A 448 17.46 -16.08 8.22
CA THR A 448 18.88 -16.06 8.57
C THR A 448 19.34 -14.62 8.79
N LEU A 449 19.83 -14.30 9.98
CA LEU A 449 20.40 -13.00 10.31
C LEU A 449 21.81 -12.84 9.72
N VAL A 450 22.20 -11.59 9.44
CA VAL A 450 23.61 -11.24 9.17
C VAL A 450 24.47 -11.49 10.42
N THR A 451 25.75 -11.80 10.21
CA THR A 451 26.68 -12.16 11.29
C THR A 451 26.76 -11.09 12.38
N GLU A 452 26.74 -9.81 12.00
CA GLU A 452 26.78 -8.67 12.90
C GLU A 452 25.60 -8.64 13.88
N CYS A 453 24.46 -9.17 13.45
CA CYS A 453 23.19 -9.22 14.19
C CYS A 453 22.78 -10.63 14.61
N ALA A 454 23.71 -11.59 14.68
CA ALA A 454 23.43 -12.93 15.21
C ALA A 454 22.86 -12.91 16.65
N ASP A 455 23.22 -11.89 17.43
CA ASP A 455 22.53 -11.46 18.64
C ASP A 455 22.04 -10.02 18.46
N LEU A 456 20.72 -9.84 18.44
CA LEU A 456 20.07 -8.53 18.27
C LEU A 456 20.37 -7.55 19.41
N ASN A 457 20.78 -8.02 20.60
CA ASN A 457 21.13 -7.16 21.73
C ASN A 457 22.62 -6.82 21.80
N SER A 458 23.43 -7.40 20.90
CA SER A 458 24.87 -7.19 20.89
C SER A 458 25.29 -5.76 20.52
N ALA A 459 26.47 -5.35 20.97
CA ALA A 459 27.09 -4.10 20.55
C ALA A 459 27.41 -4.08 19.05
N THR A 460 27.72 -5.24 18.46
CA THR A 460 27.97 -5.37 17.01
C THR A 460 26.70 -5.09 16.22
N CYS A 461 25.55 -5.64 16.63
CA CYS A 461 24.28 -5.37 15.97
C CYS A 461 23.87 -3.91 16.15
N SER A 462 24.05 -3.36 17.36
CA SER A 462 23.76 -1.95 17.65
C SER A 462 24.60 -1.00 16.76
N SER A 463 25.87 -1.34 16.51
CA SER A 463 26.73 -0.62 15.58
C SER A 463 26.29 -0.80 14.12
N PHE A 464 25.90 -2.02 13.72
CA PHE A 464 25.42 -2.31 12.37
C PHE A 464 24.15 -1.53 12.02
N VAL A 465 23.17 -1.49 12.93
CA VAL A 465 21.92 -0.78 12.66
C VAL A 465 22.08 0.74 12.70
N ASN A 466 23.12 1.25 13.36
CA ASN A 466 23.42 2.68 13.38
C ASN A 466 23.81 3.17 11.97
N GLY A 467 22.99 4.03 11.38
CA GLY A 467 23.15 4.49 10.00
C GLY A 467 22.53 3.57 8.93
N ASN A 468 21.80 2.51 9.33
CA ASN A 468 21.00 1.68 8.42
C ASN A 468 19.53 1.74 8.84
N GLU A 469 18.75 2.61 8.20
CA GLU A 469 17.34 2.84 8.54
C GLU A 469 16.51 1.55 8.47
N LYS A 470 16.64 0.80 7.36
CA LYS A 470 16.03 -0.53 7.20
C LYS A 470 16.42 -1.50 8.32
N ALA A 471 17.71 -1.67 8.60
CA ALA A 471 18.18 -2.59 9.64
C ALA A 471 17.68 -2.18 11.04
N SER A 472 17.61 -0.88 11.32
CA SER A 472 17.13 -0.33 12.59
C SER A 472 15.67 -0.70 12.84
N LEU A 473 14.79 -0.46 11.85
CA LEU A 473 13.38 -0.82 11.95
C LEU A 473 13.19 -2.34 12.03
N GLN A 474 13.92 -3.12 11.23
CA GLN A 474 13.84 -4.59 11.29
C GLN A 474 14.25 -5.15 12.65
N ARG A 475 15.32 -4.60 13.25
CA ARG A 475 15.76 -5.00 14.58
C ARG A 475 14.71 -4.65 15.64
N ASN A 476 14.13 -3.45 15.57
CA ASN A 476 13.09 -3.01 16.49
C ASN A 476 11.85 -3.92 16.41
N LEU A 477 11.41 -4.25 15.19
CA LEU A 477 10.32 -5.18 14.96
C LEU A 477 10.57 -6.54 15.62
N GLU A 478 11.75 -7.13 15.43
CA GLU A 478 12.07 -8.43 16.04
C GLU A 478 12.11 -8.37 17.57
N LEU A 479 12.67 -7.31 18.15
CA LEU A 479 12.70 -7.13 19.61
C LEU A 479 11.29 -6.95 20.19
N ARG A 480 10.43 -6.15 19.54
CA ARG A 480 9.04 -5.96 19.95
C ARG A 480 8.22 -7.24 19.76
N MET A 481 8.46 -7.96 18.68
CA MET A 481 7.80 -9.24 18.42
C MET A 481 8.16 -10.27 19.50
N ALA A 482 9.44 -10.39 19.85
CA ALA A 482 9.88 -11.25 20.94
C ALA A 482 9.26 -10.83 22.30
N ALA A 483 9.16 -9.53 22.57
CA ALA A 483 8.51 -9.01 23.77
C ALA A 483 7.00 -9.30 23.82
N PHE A 484 6.32 -9.26 22.67
CA PHE A 484 4.92 -9.65 22.52
C PHE A 484 4.74 -11.15 22.78
N GLU A 485 5.52 -12.01 22.12
CA GLU A 485 5.41 -13.47 22.24
C GLU A 485 5.68 -13.96 23.67
N LYS A 486 6.61 -13.32 24.38
CA LYS A 486 6.93 -13.63 25.77
C LYS A 486 5.75 -13.46 26.72
N GLN A 487 4.74 -12.67 26.38
CA GLN A 487 3.52 -12.50 27.21
C GLN A 487 2.70 -13.80 27.30
N PHE A 488 2.97 -14.76 26.42
CA PHE A 488 2.27 -16.04 26.31
C PHE A 488 3.14 -17.23 26.71
N GLU A 489 4.38 -16.99 27.15
CA GLU A 489 5.25 -18.01 27.72
C GLU A 489 4.93 -18.15 29.22
N ASN A 490 4.18 -19.21 29.57
CA ASN A 490 3.85 -19.54 30.97
C ASN A 490 5.06 -20.07 31.75
#